data_AF-A0A7V3UJE2-F1
#
_entry.id   AF-A0A7V3UJE2-F1
#
_cell.length_a   1.000
_cell.length_b   1.000
_cell.length_c   1.000
_cell.angle_alpha   90.00
_cell.angle_beta   90.00
_cell.angle_gamma   90.00
#
_symmetry.space_group_name_H-M   'P 1'
#
loop_
_entity.id
_entity.type
_entity.pdbx_description
1 polymer ?
#
loop_
_entity_poly.entity_id
_entity_poly.type
_entity_poly.pdbx_seq_one_letter_code
_entity_poly.pdbx_strand_id
1 'polypeptide(L)'
;MRSYLPTAILARLDAGQTGWLAELRLVTVLFLNAVGLDHALPNALDRAQAVLHALQIALYHHEGSVNQFIVDDKDTTLVAALGLPPLAHEDDAARGVQAALAMQDRLH
;
A
#
# COMPACT_ATOMS: atom_id res chain seq x y z
N MET A 1 8.99 -11.94 -11.07
CA MET A 1 9.68 -10.87 -10.31
C MET A 1 9.03 -9.50 -10.46
N ARG A 2 8.60 -9.06 -11.65
CA ARG A 2 7.97 -7.74 -11.86
C ARG A 2 6.71 -7.48 -10.99
N SER A 3 5.92 -8.51 -10.69
CA SER A 3 4.72 -8.43 -9.84
C SER A 3 4.96 -8.01 -8.37
N TYR A 4 6.21 -8.03 -7.90
CA TYR A 4 6.58 -7.63 -6.54
C TYR A 4 7.06 -6.17 -6.48
N LEU A 5 7.11 -5.49 -7.62
CA LEU A 5 7.49 -4.08 -7.68
C LEU A 5 6.23 -3.22 -7.72
N PRO A 6 6.17 -2.13 -6.95
CA PRO A 6 5.16 -1.10 -7.14
C PRO A 6 5.06 -0.66 -8.59
N THR A 7 3.84 -0.41 -9.09
CA THR A 7 3.60 0.06 -10.46
C THR A 7 4.41 1.33 -10.78
N ALA A 8 4.57 2.21 -9.79
CA ALA A 8 5.44 3.38 -9.82
C ALA A 8 6.89 3.06 -10.25
N ILE A 9 7.47 2.00 -9.69
CA ILE A 9 8.83 1.57 -9.99
C ILE A 9 8.89 0.92 -11.36
N LEU A 10 7.91 0.08 -11.72
CA LEU A 10 7.83 -0.55 -13.03
C LEU A 10 7.76 0.49 -14.16
N ALA A 11 6.90 1.49 -14.03
CA ALA A 11 6.75 2.55 -15.03
C ALA A 11 8.07 3.30 -15.28
N ARG A 12 8.86 3.56 -14.23
CA ARG A 12 10.17 4.22 -14.35
C ARG A 12 11.24 3.32 -14.96
N LEU A 13 11.26 2.03 -14.60
CA LEU A 13 12.16 1.06 -15.20
C LEU A 13 11.89 0.93 -16.71
N ASP A 14 10.62 0.83 -17.09
CA ASP A 14 10.22 0.72 -18.49
C ASP A 14 10.52 2.01 -19.29
N ALA A 15 10.51 3.17 -18.63
CA ALA A 15 10.92 4.45 -19.22
C ALA A 15 12.45 4.65 -19.29
N GLY A 16 13.26 3.68 -18.85
CA GLY A 16 14.72 3.77 -18.85
C GLY A 16 15.31 4.75 -17.83
N GLN A 17 14.51 5.19 -16.85
CA GLN A 17 14.88 6.23 -15.88
C GLN A 17 15.56 5.64 -14.63
N THR A 18 16.63 4.87 -14.82
CA THR A 18 17.32 4.16 -13.73
C THR A 18 18.19 5.05 -12.84
N GLY A 19 18.56 6.24 -13.31
CA GLY A 19 19.48 7.17 -12.60
C GLY A 19 18.86 8.00 -11.48
N TRP A 20 17.56 7.87 -11.19
CA TRP A 20 16.81 8.78 -10.31
C TRP A 20 16.07 8.07 -9.17
N LEU A 21 16.56 6.90 -8.73
CA LEU A 21 15.96 6.14 -7.62
C LEU A 21 16.09 6.84 -6.25
N ALA A 22 17.03 7.78 -6.11
CA ALA A 22 17.27 8.55 -4.89
C ALA A 22 16.67 9.97 -5.02
N GLU A 23 15.35 10.08 -4.93
CA GLU A 23 14.64 11.36 -4.92
C GLU A 23 14.08 11.64 -3.52
N LEU A 24 14.27 12.87 -3.03
CA LEU A 24 13.56 13.38 -1.85
C LEU A 24 12.31 14.09 -2.33
N ARG A 25 11.12 13.60 -1.93
CA ARG A 25 9.86 14.20 -2.32
C ARG A 25 8.83 14.14 -1.21
N LEU A 26 7.89 15.09 -1.26
CA LEU A 26 6.74 15.08 -0.38
C LEU A 26 5.78 13.97 -0.85
N VAL A 27 5.36 13.14 0.09
CA VAL A 27 4.40 12.04 -0.12
C VAL A 27 3.42 12.00 1.05
N THR A 28 2.24 11.43 0.83
CA THR A 28 1.31 11.11 1.91
C THR A 28 1.49 9.66 2.29
N VAL A 29 1.92 9.40 3.53
CA VAL A 29 2.13 8.03 4.04
C VAL A 29 0.96 7.63 4.92
N LEU A 30 0.45 6.43 4.68
CA LEU A 30 -0.58 5.80 5.51
C LEU A 30 0.06 4.64 6.29
N PHE A 31 -0.18 4.62 7.60
CA PHE A 31 0.12 3.51 8.48
C PHE A 31 -1.21 2.90 8.93
N LEU A 32 -1.45 1.64 8.55
CA LEU A 32 -2.63 0.90 8.96
C LEU A 32 -2.23 -0.29 9.81
N ASN A 33 -2.92 -0.48 10.91
CA ASN A 33 -2.78 -1.63 11.78
C ASN A 33 -4.03 -2.52 11.60
N ALA A 34 -3.83 -3.72 11.08
CA ALA A 34 -4.85 -4.74 10.95
C ALA A 34 -4.76 -5.67 12.17
N VAL A 35 -5.72 -5.51 13.08
CA VAL A 35 -5.84 -6.32 14.29
C VAL A 35 -6.57 -7.63 13.97
N GLY A 36 -6.21 -8.72 14.66
CA GLY A 36 -6.98 -9.97 14.63
C GLY A 36 -6.61 -10.94 13.50
N LEU A 37 -5.48 -10.71 12.83
CA LEU A 37 -4.79 -11.71 12.01
C LEU A 37 -3.91 -12.56 12.94
N ASP A 38 -4.49 -13.59 13.56
CA ASP A 38 -3.74 -14.55 14.37
C ASP A 38 -3.02 -15.57 13.45
N HIS A 39 -1.69 -15.56 13.47
CA HIS A 39 -0.85 -16.41 12.63
C HIS A 39 -0.78 -17.87 13.07
N ALA A 40 -1.26 -18.18 14.28
CA ALA A 40 -1.34 -19.55 14.77
C ALA A 40 -2.55 -20.32 14.21
N LEU A 41 -3.52 -19.62 13.59
CA LEU A 41 -4.70 -20.26 13.03
C LEU A 41 -4.39 -20.99 11.71
N PRO A 42 -5.00 -22.17 11.46
CA PRO A 42 -4.77 -22.92 10.21
C PRO A 42 -5.11 -22.15 8.92
N ASN A 43 -5.98 -21.13 8.99
CA ASN A 43 -6.40 -20.30 7.87
C ASN A 43 -5.78 -18.88 7.88
N ALA A 44 -4.73 -18.65 8.66
CA ALA A 44 -4.11 -17.34 8.81
C ALA A 44 -3.66 -16.72 7.48
N LEU A 45 -3.06 -17.53 6.59
CA LEU A 45 -2.61 -17.07 5.28
C LEU A 45 -3.77 -16.60 4.39
N ASP A 46 -4.86 -17.39 4.32
CA ASP A 46 -6.04 -17.03 3.53
C ASP A 46 -6.70 -15.75 4.04
N ARG A 47 -6.74 -15.57 5.36
CA ARG A 47 -7.25 -14.34 6.00
C ARG A 47 -6.35 -13.15 5.69
N ALA A 48 -5.03 -13.29 5.82
CA ALA A 48 -4.08 -12.24 5.51
C ALA A 48 -4.15 -11.83 4.03
N GLN A 49 -4.29 -12.81 3.13
CA GLN A 49 -4.48 -12.58 1.70
C GLN A 49 -5.79 -11.83 1.41
N ALA A 50 -6.90 -12.23 2.03
CA ALA A 50 -8.19 -11.56 1.86
C ALA A 50 -8.14 -10.10 2.34
N VAL A 51 -7.54 -9.85 3.51
CA VAL A 51 -7.34 -8.51 4.05
C VAL A 51 -6.45 -7.67 3.13
N LEU A 52 -5.28 -8.19 2.75
CA LEU A 52 -4.37 -7.48 1.85
C LEU A 52 -5.04 -7.15 0.51
N HIS A 53 -5.80 -8.08 -0.05
CA HIS A 53 -6.52 -7.86 -1.30
C HIS A 53 -7.57 -6.76 -1.19
N ALA A 54 -8.37 -6.75 -0.11
CA ALA A 54 -9.36 -5.71 0.15
C ALA A 54 -8.71 -4.32 0.31
N LEU A 55 -7.59 -4.26 1.05
CA LEU A 55 -6.80 -3.04 1.24
C LEU A 55 -6.19 -2.54 -0.07
N GLN A 56 -5.64 -3.43 -0.90
CA GLN A 56 -5.10 -3.09 -2.21
C GLN A 56 -6.17 -2.52 -3.14
N ILE A 57 -7.36 -3.13 -3.21
CA ILE A 57 -8.46 -2.62 -4.03
C ILE A 57 -8.83 -1.19 -3.61
N ALA A 58 -8.97 -0.95 -2.31
CA ALA A 58 -9.28 0.38 -1.79
C ALA A 58 -8.16 1.38 -2.12
N LEU A 59 -6.92 1.04 -1.82
CA LEU A 59 -5.77 1.92 -2.01
C LEU A 59 -5.56 2.29 -3.47
N TYR A 60 -5.64 1.30 -4.37
CA TYR A 60 -5.34 1.49 -5.79
C TYR A 60 -6.43 2.28 -6.51
N HIS A 61 -7.66 2.29 -5.99
CA HIS A 61 -8.71 3.20 -6.47
C HIS A 61 -8.34 4.68 -6.28
N HIS A 62 -7.54 4.99 -5.26
CA HIS A 62 -7.00 6.32 -4.99
C HIS A 62 -5.54 6.46 -5.45
N GLU A 63 -5.08 5.56 -6.33
CA GLU A 63 -3.74 5.57 -6.95
C GLU A 63 -2.57 5.58 -5.96
N GLY A 64 -2.79 5.06 -4.75
CA GLY A 64 -1.70 4.78 -3.83
C GLY A 64 -1.00 3.46 -4.14
N SER A 65 0.11 3.20 -3.45
CA SER A 65 0.84 1.95 -3.54
C SER A 65 1.12 1.37 -2.17
N VAL A 66 1.03 0.03 -2.06
CA VAL A 66 1.59 -0.68 -0.91
C VAL A 66 3.10 -0.59 -0.98
N ASN A 67 3.73 -0.19 0.12
CA ASN A 67 5.18 -0.20 0.28
C ASN A 67 5.61 -1.44 1.07
N GLN A 68 4.94 -1.71 2.18
CA GLN A 68 5.23 -2.85 3.05
C GLN A 68 3.94 -3.42 3.64
N PHE A 69 3.91 -4.74 3.79
CA PHE A 69 2.90 -5.47 4.58
C PHE A 69 3.67 -6.40 5.51
N ILE A 70 3.68 -6.05 6.79
CA ILE A 70 4.48 -6.71 7.81
C ILE A 70 3.52 -7.42 8.75
N VAL A 71 3.84 -8.68 9.00
CA VAL A 71 3.05 -9.57 9.82
C VAL A 71 3.92 -9.92 11.02
N ASP A 72 3.54 -9.46 12.21
CA ASP A 72 4.29 -9.66 13.47
C ASP A 72 3.42 -10.36 14.52
N ASP A 73 4.03 -10.85 15.60
CA ASP A 73 3.41 -11.66 16.65
C ASP A 73 2.24 -10.95 17.36
N LYS A 74 2.15 -9.62 17.24
CA LYS A 74 1.14 -8.79 17.90
C LYS A 74 0.14 -8.20 16.93
N ASP A 75 0.62 -7.64 15.83
CA ASP A 75 -0.21 -6.92 14.87
C ASP A 75 0.34 -7.06 13.44
N THR A 76 -0.54 -6.88 12.47
CA THR A 76 -0.17 -6.75 11.07
C THR A 76 -0.18 -5.28 10.66
N THR A 77 0.93 -4.78 10.12
CA THR A 77 1.08 -3.38 9.69
C THR A 77 1.17 -3.28 8.17
N LEU A 78 0.32 -2.45 7.57
CA LEU A 78 0.46 -1.99 6.18
C LEU A 78 1.06 -0.58 6.17
N VAL A 79 2.14 -0.41 5.41
CA VAL A 79 2.67 0.91 5.05
C VAL A 79 2.32 1.17 3.58
N ALA A 80 1.59 2.24 3.33
CA ALA A 80 1.20 2.66 1.99
C ALA A 80 1.61 4.12 1.74
N ALA A 81 1.75 4.48 0.47
CA ALA A 81 2.08 5.84 0.07
C ALA A 81 1.24 6.30 -1.12
N LEU A 82 0.81 7.55 -1.07
CA LEU A 82 0.25 8.30 -2.19
C LEU A 82 1.25 9.38 -2.62
N GLY A 83 1.15 9.77 -3.88
CA GLY A 83 2.09 10.71 -4.46
C GLY A 83 3.42 10.10 -4.81
N LEU A 84 3.45 8.84 -5.27
CA LEU A 84 4.63 8.24 -5.89
C LEU A 84 4.58 8.45 -7.40
N PRO A 85 5.70 8.74 -8.10
CA PRO A 85 5.66 8.90 -9.55
C PRO A 85 5.20 7.62 -10.24
N PRO A 86 4.37 7.66 -11.29
CA PRO A 86 3.87 8.86 -11.98
C PRO A 86 2.58 9.46 -11.38
N LEU A 87 2.06 8.90 -10.30
CA LEU A 87 0.74 9.18 -9.73
C LEU A 87 0.82 10.22 -8.60
N ALA A 88 1.45 11.36 -8.88
CA ALA A 88 1.59 12.47 -7.94
C ALA A 88 0.60 13.59 -8.22
N HIS A 89 -0.11 14.03 -7.19
CA HIS A 89 -1.19 15.00 -7.26
C HIS A 89 -1.06 16.05 -6.15
N GLU A 90 -1.61 17.24 -6.39
CA GLU A 90 -1.62 18.31 -5.38
C GLU A 90 -2.48 17.95 -4.15
N ASP A 91 -3.49 17.10 -4.34
CA ASP A 91 -4.46 16.70 -3.32
C ASP A 91 -4.19 15.32 -2.70
N ASP A 92 -2.98 14.77 -2.85
CA ASP A 92 -2.63 13.44 -2.32
C ASP A 92 -2.89 13.26 -0.82
N ALA A 93 -2.85 14.34 -0.03
CA ALA A 93 -3.23 14.31 1.38
C ALA A 93 -4.73 13.99 1.56
N ALA A 94 -5.61 14.66 0.81
CA ALA A 94 -7.04 14.41 0.85
C ALA A 94 -7.37 13.01 0.32
N ARG A 95 -6.73 12.61 -0.78
CA ARG A 95 -6.85 11.25 -1.35
C ARG A 95 -6.40 10.19 -0.36
N GLY A 96 -5.34 10.44 0.41
CA GLY A 96 -4.86 9.54 1.45
C GLY A 96 -5.88 9.33 2.57
N VAL A 97 -6.56 10.40 2.99
CA VAL A 97 -7.66 10.31 3.97
C VAL A 97 -8.83 9.51 3.40
N GLN A 98 -9.23 9.76 2.15
CA GLN A 98 -10.31 9.00 1.50
C GLN A 98 -9.95 7.51 1.37
N ALA A 99 -8.72 7.20 1.00
CA ALA A 99 -8.23 5.83 0.92
C ALA A 99 -8.25 5.13 2.28
N ALA A 100 -7.82 5.83 3.34
CA ALA A 100 -7.85 5.28 4.69
C ALA A 100 -9.28 4.97 5.17
N LEU A 101 -10.24 5.86 4.92
CA LEU A 101 -11.66 5.63 5.23
C LEU A 101 -12.22 4.45 4.43
N ALA A 102 -11.96 4.39 3.13
CA ALA A 102 -12.41 3.31 2.26
C ALA A 102 -11.78 1.94 2.59
N MET A 103 -10.60 1.93 3.21
CA MET A 103 -9.97 0.72 3.77
C MET A 103 -10.63 0.31 5.08
N GLN A 104 -10.87 1.27 5.98
CA GLN A 104 -11.55 1.03 7.23
C GLN A 104 -12.94 0.40 6.99
N ASP A 105 -13.74 0.97 6.09
CA ASP A 105 -15.08 0.46 5.75
C ASP A 105 -15.08 -0.97 5.18
N ARG A 106 -13.98 -1.41 4.57
CA ARG A 106 -13.86 -2.78 4.04
C ARG A 106 -13.40 -3.82 5.07
N LEU A 107 -12.84 -3.36 6.19
CA LEU A 107 -12.35 -4.23 7.26
C LEU A 107 -13.32 -4.33 8.45
N HIS A 108 -14.38 -3.51 8.46
CA HIS A 108 -15.47 -3.57 9.44
C HIS A 108 -16.60 -4.52 9.03
#